data_AF-A0A519L591-F1
#
_entry.id   AF-A0A519L591-F1
#
_cell.length_a   1.000
_cell.length_b   1.000
_cell.length_c   1.000
_cell.angle_alpha   90.00
_cell.angle_beta   90.00
_cell.angle_gamma   90.00
#
_symmetry.space_group_name_H-M   'P 1'
#
loop_
_entity.id
_entity.type
_entity.pdbx_description
1 polymer ?
#
loop_
_entity_poly.entity_id
_entity_poly.type
_entity_poly.pdbx_seq_one_letter_code
_entity_poly.pdbx_strand_id
1 'polypeptide(L)'
;MNALGGPYAEAWRALGEAVGKPKGVVMISAHWETGGLGVTAQDRPETIHDYGNFGPELHAMQYPAPGSPALAARVSELTGAIQTDQWG
;
A
#
# COMPACT_ATOMS: atom_id res chain seq x y z
N MET A 1 -4.92 -19.62 -0.60
CA MET A 1 -4.97 -18.23 -0.11
C MET A 1 -4.55 -17.31 -1.25
N ASN A 2 -5.33 -16.26 -1.53
CA ASN A 2 -5.20 -15.47 -2.77
C ASN A 2 -3.85 -14.75 -2.92
N ALA A 3 -3.12 -14.49 -1.84
CA ALA A 3 -1.82 -13.83 -1.89
C ALA A 3 -0.67 -14.74 -2.36
N LEU A 4 -0.85 -16.07 -2.31
CA LEU A 4 0.20 -17.05 -2.64
C LEU A 4 0.02 -17.71 -4.01
N GLY A 5 -1.07 -17.38 -4.72
CA GLY A 5 -1.40 -17.96 -6.02
C GLY A 5 -2.91 -18.16 -6.23
N GLY A 6 -3.25 -18.82 -7.35
CA GLY A 6 -4.62 -19.08 -7.75
C GLY A 6 -5.25 -17.94 -8.58
N PRO A 7 -6.54 -18.07 -8.94
CA PRO A 7 -7.17 -17.25 -9.98
C PRO A 7 -7.17 -15.75 -9.66
N TYR A 8 -7.30 -15.39 -8.38
CA TYR A 8 -7.25 -13.98 -7.96
C TYR A 8 -5.85 -13.40 -8.09
N ALA A 9 -4.80 -14.12 -7.67
CA ALA A 9 -3.42 -13.68 -7.82
C ALA A 9 -3.05 -13.48 -9.29
N GLU A 10 -3.49 -14.40 -10.15
CA GLU A 10 -3.26 -14.34 -11.59
C GLU A 10 -3.98 -13.15 -12.24
N ALA A 11 -5.22 -12.87 -11.83
CA ALA A 11 -5.96 -11.70 -12.30
C ALA A 11 -5.27 -10.38 -11.91
N TRP A 12 -4.78 -10.27 -10.67
CA TRP A 12 -4.03 -9.10 -10.22
C TRP A 12 -2.71 -8.92 -10.96
N ARG A 13 -1.99 -10.01 -11.25
CA ARG A 13 -0.76 -9.96 -12.05
C ARG A 13 -1.03 -9.47 -13.48
N ALA A 14 -2.06 -10.01 -14.13
CA ALA A 14 -2.46 -9.58 -15.48
C ALA A 14 -2.87 -8.11 -15.52
N LEU A 15 -3.59 -7.62 -14.49
CA LEU A 15 -3.92 -6.21 -14.38
C LEU A 15 -2.66 -5.33 -14.26
N GLY A 16 -1.70 -5.74 -13.41
CA GLY A 16 -0.43 -5.02 -13.26
C GLY A 16 0.36 -4.93 -14.57
N GLU A 17 0.40 -6.02 -15.35
CA GLU A 17 1.02 -6.04 -16.67
C GLU A 17 0.31 -5.09 -17.65
N ALA A 18 -1.03 -5.05 -17.64
CA ALA A 18 -1.83 -4.22 -18.53
C ALA A 18 -1.73 -2.71 -18.24
N VAL A 19 -1.57 -2.32 -16.96
CA VAL A 19 -1.42 -0.91 -16.54
C VAL A 19 -0.05 -0.33 -16.93
N GLY A 20 0.95 -1.19 -17.15
CA GLY A 20 2.32 -0.78 -17.43
C GLY A 20 3.04 -0.24 -16.20
N LYS A 21 4.07 0.60 -16.39
CA LYS A 21 4.88 1.15 -15.29
C LYS A 21 4.44 2.57 -14.92
N PRO A 22 3.63 2.76 -13.85
CA PRO A 22 3.23 4.08 -13.41
C PRO A 22 4.42 4.86 -12.85
N LYS A 23 4.31 6.19 -12.83
CA LYS A 23 5.27 7.08 -12.16
C LYS A 23 5.14 7.06 -10.63
N GLY A 24 3.98 6.63 -10.14
CA GLY A 24 3.65 6.47 -8.73
C GLY A 24 2.24 5.92 -8.56
N VAL A 25 1.94 5.34 -7.41
CA VAL A 25 0.65 4.73 -7.08
C VAL A 25 0.18 5.29 -5.75
N VAL A 26 -1.08 5.74 -5.69
CA VAL A 26 -1.76 6.08 -4.44
C VAL A 26 -2.62 4.88 -4.06
N MET A 27 -2.30 4.24 -2.94
CA MET A 27 -3.03 3.07 -2.44
C MET A 27 -4.06 3.50 -1.41
N ILE A 28 -5.30 3.07 -1.58
CA ILE A 28 -6.40 3.32 -0.64
C ILE A 28 -6.81 1.98 -0.06
N SER A 29 -6.79 1.85 1.27
CA SER A 29 -7.14 0.62 1.98
C SER A 29 -8.40 0.84 2.79
N ALA A 30 -9.32 -0.13 2.74
CA ALA A 30 -10.50 -0.14 3.60
C ALA A 30 -10.14 -0.33 5.09
N HIS A 31 -8.95 -0.86 5.38
CA HIS A 31 -8.50 -1.16 6.75
C HIS A 31 -7.62 -0.05 7.34
N TRP A 32 -7.28 0.98 6.57
CA TRP A 32 -6.55 2.12 7.09
C TRP A 32 -7.52 3.20 7.57
N GLU A 33 -7.99 3.03 8.81
CA GLU A 33 -8.94 3.93 9.45
C GLU A 33 -8.19 4.94 10.34
N THR A 34 -8.41 6.23 10.10
CA THR A 34 -7.74 7.31 10.85
C THR A 34 -8.74 8.36 11.32
N GLY A 35 -8.37 9.18 12.31
CA GLY A 35 -9.21 10.26 12.85
C GLY A 35 -9.38 11.48 11.93
N GLY A 36 -9.26 11.29 10.61
CA GLY A 36 -9.28 12.33 9.58
C GLY A 36 -8.87 11.77 8.22
N LEU A 37 -8.55 12.64 7.27
CA LEU A 37 -7.95 12.22 6.01
C LEU A 37 -6.43 12.29 6.12
N GLY A 38 -5.76 11.14 6.07
CA GLY A 38 -4.30 11.02 6.11
C GLY A 38 -3.68 10.64 4.77
N VAL A 39 -2.40 10.93 4.61
CA VAL A 39 -1.54 10.35 3.56
C VAL A 39 -0.17 10.02 4.13
N THR A 40 0.32 8.79 3.90
CA THR A 40 1.63 8.37 4.39
C THR A 40 2.75 8.98 3.54
N ALA A 41 3.81 9.49 4.18
CA ALA A 41 4.87 10.25 3.52
C ALA A 41 6.30 9.70 3.79
N GLN A 42 6.42 8.48 4.33
CA GLN A 42 7.72 7.85 4.57
C GLN A 42 8.44 7.53 3.26
N ASP A 43 9.76 7.73 3.20
CA ASP A 43 10.61 7.34 2.06
C ASP A 43 10.77 5.82 1.92
N ARG A 44 10.73 5.10 3.05
CA ARG A 44 10.94 3.65 3.11
C ARG A 44 9.93 3.04 4.10
N PRO A 45 8.66 2.88 3.69
CA PRO A 45 7.65 2.28 4.55
C PRO A 45 8.04 0.88 5.00
N GLU A 46 7.78 0.58 6.27
CA GLU A 46 7.90 -0.78 6.79
C GLU A 46 6.79 -1.67 6.24
N THR A 47 7.06 -2.97 6.09
CA THR A 47 6.01 -3.95 5.80
C THR A 47 5.29 -4.30 7.09
N ILE A 48 4.01 -3.94 7.17
CA ILE A 48 3.16 -4.21 8.33
C ILE A 48 2.23 -5.36 7.99
N HIS A 49 2.16 -6.35 8.90
CA HIS A 49 1.26 -7.49 8.80
C HIS A 49 0.14 -7.32 9.82
N ASP A 50 -0.95 -6.66 9.41
CA ASP A 50 -2.10 -6.31 10.27
C ASP A 50 -3.19 -7.39 10.30
N TYR A 51 -2.82 -8.65 10.09
CA TYR A 51 -3.73 -9.79 10.03
C TYR A 51 -3.30 -10.93 10.94
N GLY A 52 -4.27 -11.75 11.36
CA GLY A 52 -4.04 -12.93 12.20
C GLY A 52 -4.65 -14.19 11.61
N ASN A 53 -4.31 -15.35 12.19
CA ASN A 53 -4.78 -16.69 11.79
C ASN A 53 -4.37 -17.10 10.36
N PHE A 54 -3.29 -16.54 9.84
CA PHE A 54 -2.70 -16.92 8.56
C PHE A 54 -1.40 -17.72 8.76
N GLY A 55 -1.02 -18.50 7.75
CA GLY A 55 0.20 -19.31 7.78
C GLY A 55 1.47 -18.45 7.87
N PRO A 56 2.57 -19.01 8.39
CA PRO A 56 3.84 -18.29 8.58
C PRO A 56 4.41 -17.72 7.27
N GLU A 57 4.09 -18.33 6.13
CA GLU A 57 4.51 -17.86 4.81
C GLU A 57 4.03 -16.44 4.51
N LEU A 58 2.87 -16.04 5.04
CA LEU A 58 2.38 -14.66 4.89
C LEU A 58 3.12 -13.68 5.77
N HIS A 59 3.45 -14.06 7.01
CA HIS A 59 4.20 -13.19 7.91
C HIS A 59 5.67 -13.03 7.50
N ALA A 60 6.18 -13.94 6.67
CA ALA A 60 7.51 -13.88 6.09
C ALA A 60 7.60 -12.99 4.84
N MET A 61 6.47 -12.59 4.24
CA MET A 61 6.46 -11.74 3.07
C MET A 61 7.03 -10.36 3.42
N GLN A 62 7.76 -9.76 2.48
CA GLN A 62 8.29 -8.41 2.62
C GLN A 62 7.86 -7.61 1.40
N TYR A 63 7.41 -6.38 1.63
CA TYR A 63 7.00 -5.43 0.60
C TYR A 63 7.76 -4.12 0.76
N PRO A 64 9.08 -4.08 0.45
CA PRO A 64 9.93 -2.91 0.60
C PRO A 64 9.73 -1.92 -0.58
N ALA A 65 8.49 -1.56 -0.87
CA ALA A 65 8.20 -0.60 -1.91
C ALA A 65 8.78 0.76 -1.52
N PRO A 66 9.47 1.47 -2.43
CA PRO A 66 9.95 2.82 -2.13
C PRO A 66 8.76 3.73 -1.90
N GLY A 67 8.85 4.55 -0.86
CA GLY A 67 7.94 5.64 -0.63
C GLY A 67 8.06 6.73 -1.68
N SER A 68 7.13 7.68 -1.66
CA SER A 68 7.17 8.84 -2.56
C SER A 68 6.70 10.10 -1.83
N PRO A 69 7.57 10.78 -1.06
CA PRO A 69 7.18 11.99 -0.34
C PRO A 69 6.69 13.10 -1.27
N ALA A 70 7.26 13.21 -2.46
CA ALA A 70 6.81 14.19 -3.46
C ALA A 70 5.36 13.90 -3.92
N LEU A 71 4.99 12.63 -4.11
CA LEU A 71 3.62 12.26 -4.44
C LEU A 71 2.68 12.46 -3.24
N ALA A 72 3.11 12.10 -2.03
CA ALA A 72 2.34 12.33 -0.81
C ALA A 72 2.05 13.83 -0.59
N ALA A 73 3.05 14.69 -0.80
CA ALA A 73 2.88 16.14 -0.77
C ALA A 73 1.87 16.62 -1.81
N ARG A 74 1.95 16.10 -3.04
CA ARG A 74 0.99 16.44 -4.09
C ARG A 74 -0.44 16.01 -3.75
N VAL A 75 -0.62 14.85 -3.12
CA VAL A 75 -1.93 14.38 -2.66
C VAL A 75 -2.46 15.30 -1.56
N SER A 76 -1.63 15.62 -0.57
CA SER A 76 -1.97 16.54 0.52
C SER A 76 -2.43 17.91 0.01
N GLU A 77 -1.73 18.49 -0.97
CA GLU A 77 -2.12 19.75 -1.62
C GLU A 77 -3.49 19.70 -2.28
N LEU A 78 -3.84 18.57 -2.92
CA LEU A 78 -5.07 18.43 -3.70
C LEU A 78 -6.29 18.10 -2.85
N THR A 79 -6.10 17.42 -1.71
CA THR A 79 -7.20 16.88 -0.90
C THR A 79 -7.32 17.50 0.48
N GLY A 80 -6.28 18.19 0.96
CA GLY A 80 -6.15 18.61 2.35
C GLY A 80 -5.78 17.48 3.31
N ALA A 81 -5.40 16.30 2.81
CA ALA A 81 -4.94 15.19 3.63
C ALA A 81 -3.72 15.60 4.47
N ILE A 82 -3.69 15.19 5.74
CA ILE A 82 -2.55 15.44 6.63
C ILE A 82 -1.48 14.40 6.32
N GLN A 83 -0.26 14.87 6.02
CA GLN A 83 0.88 13.97 5.86
C GLN A 83 1.25 13.35 7.20
N THR A 84 1.52 12.05 7.20
CA THR A 84 1.88 11.31 8.40
C THR A 84 2.96 10.27 8.08
N ASP A 85 3.81 10.00 9.05
CA ASP A 85 4.68 8.82 9.07
C ASP A 85 4.08 7.70 9.92
N GLN A 86 2.90 7.90 10.49
CA GLN A 86 2.19 6.89 11.25
C GLN A 86 1.30 6.06 10.33
N TRP A 87 1.28 4.75 10.56
CA TRP A 87 0.38 3.84 9.85
C TRP A 87 -1.01 3.76 10.51
N GLY A 88 -1.21 4.48 11.62
CA GLY A 88 -2.38 4.44 12.49
C GLY A 88 -1.93 4.63 13.93
#